data_AF-A0A8S2FPU4-F1
#
_entry.id   AF-A0A8S2FPU4-F1
#
_cell.length_a   1.000
_cell.length_b   1.000
_cell.length_c   1.000
_cell.angle_alpha   90.00
_cell.angle_beta   90.00
_cell.angle_gamma   90.00
#
_symmetry.space_group_name_H-M   'P 1'
#
loop_
_entity.id
_entity.type
_entity.pdbx_description
1 polymer ?
#
loop_
_entity_poly.entity_id
_entity_poly.type
_entity_poly.pdbx_seq_one_letter_code
_entity_poly.pdbx_strand_id
1 'polypeptide(L)'
;DNIYSSLQIIDLKNERDCNELCRVGEIRRYYETSIQFEEQLFNRYHKTYDILKEKMERKWQIKGDTRDVILNSILNKWAFWLDEIGLMMKDKTNKIEIIDSLDRFIKQLNDIMNFDDLIQRLVTEPTQLIKLGKCFIKDKKYQRALQVLNRVISDESKFCHTAYYYKAHCIVKGTGLS
;
A
#
# COMPACT_ATOMS: atom_id res chain seq x y z
N ASP A 1 46.23 32.94 37.04
CA ASP A 1 45.95 32.79 35.59
C ASP A 1 45.64 31.36 35.16
N ASN A 2 46.47 30.36 35.46
CA ASN A 2 46.27 28.97 34.98
C ASN A 2 44.99 28.27 35.53
N ILE A 3 44.63 28.53 36.80
CA ILE A 3 43.44 27.94 37.45
C ILE A 3 42.13 28.52 36.88
N TYR A 4 42.09 29.83 36.61
CA TYR A 4 40.92 30.52 36.05
C TYR A 4 40.60 30.02 34.63
N SER A 5 41.63 29.78 33.82
CA SER A 5 41.47 29.20 32.47
C SER A 5 40.98 27.75 32.54
N SER A 6 41.45 26.95 33.50
CA SER A 6 40.96 25.57 33.68
C SER A 6 39.49 25.48 34.12
N LEU A 7 39.03 26.42 34.96
CA LEU A 7 37.62 26.54 35.38
C LEU A 7 36.71 26.90 34.20
N GLN A 8 37.10 27.88 33.37
CA GLN A 8 36.34 28.22 32.16
C GLN A 8 36.25 27.06 31.16
N ILE A 9 37.31 26.27 31.02
CA ILE A 9 37.31 25.09 30.14
C ILE A 9 36.36 24.01 30.66
N ILE A 10 36.23 23.85 31.98
CA ILE A 10 35.30 22.90 32.59
C ILE A 10 33.86 23.36 32.40
N ASP A 11 33.57 24.65 32.59
CA ASP A 11 32.24 25.21 32.38
C ASP A 11 31.76 25.05 30.93
N LEU A 12 32.63 25.36 29.96
CA LEU A 12 32.33 25.16 28.53
C LEU A 12 32.11 23.68 28.17
N LYS A 13 32.85 22.76 28.82
CA LYS A 13 32.62 21.31 28.63
C LYS A 13 31.28 20.88 29.20
N ASN A 14 30.93 21.33 30.40
CA ASN A 14 29.64 21.03 31.02
C ASN A 14 28.48 21.57 30.19
N GLU A 15 28.59 22.80 29.69
CA GLU A 15 27.59 23.41 28.81
C GLU A 15 27.44 22.60 27.50
N ARG A 16 28.57 22.23 26.87
CA ARG A 16 28.57 21.36 25.69
C ARG A 16 27.89 20.02 25.97
N ASP A 17 28.24 19.38 27.08
CA ASP A 17 27.70 18.05 27.42
C ASP A 17 26.19 18.14 27.72
N CYS A 18 25.72 19.21 28.39
CA CYS A 18 24.30 19.49 28.55
C CYS A 18 23.60 19.70 27.20
N ASN A 19 24.18 20.49 26.29
CA ASN A 19 23.61 20.75 24.97
C ASN A 19 23.54 19.48 24.11
N GLU A 20 24.58 18.63 24.14
CA GLU A 20 24.57 17.34 23.45
C GLU A 20 23.53 16.37 24.05
N LEU A 21 23.39 16.32 25.37
CA LEU A 21 22.34 15.53 26.02
C LEU A 21 20.94 16.00 25.61
N CYS A 22 20.70 17.32 25.57
CA CYS A 22 19.44 17.89 25.09
C CYS A 22 19.19 17.52 23.63
N ARG A 23 20.18 17.72 22.75
CA ARG A 23 20.07 17.41 21.32
C ARG A 23 19.78 15.92 21.07
N VAL A 24 20.49 15.02 21.76
CA VAL A 24 20.23 13.57 21.67
C VAL A 24 18.84 13.21 22.19
N GLY A 25 18.41 13.86 23.29
CA GLY A 25 17.07 13.69 23.84
C GLY A 25 15.96 14.10 22.86
N GLU A 26 16.13 15.22 22.16
CA GLU A 26 15.18 15.71 21.16
C GLU A 26 15.10 14.78 19.94
N ILE A 27 16.24 14.35 19.42
CA ILE A 27 16.32 13.38 18.32
C ILE A 27 15.61 12.09 18.71
N ARG A 28 15.90 11.56 19.90
CA ARG A 28 15.28 10.36 20.43
C ARG A 28 13.77 10.51 20.54
N ARG A 29 13.29 11.61 21.14
CA ARG A 29 11.86 11.89 21.33
C ARG A 29 11.14 12.00 19.99
N TYR A 30 11.75 12.65 19.00
CA TYR A 30 11.20 12.75 17.64
C TYR A 30 11.05 11.38 16.99
N TYR A 31 12.09 10.55 17.01
CA TYR A 31 12.04 9.21 16.41
C TYR A 31 11.08 8.29 17.16
N GLU A 32 11.13 8.24 18.49
CA GLU A 32 10.20 7.41 19.28
C GLU A 32 8.74 7.78 19.02
N THR A 33 8.43 9.08 18.98
CA THR A 33 7.05 9.55 18.75
C THR A 33 6.58 9.29 17.32
N SER A 34 7.46 9.44 16.33
CA SER A 34 7.11 9.24 14.90
C SER A 34 6.99 7.76 14.57
N ILE A 35 7.95 6.94 15.02
CA ILE A 35 7.94 5.48 14.83
C ILE A 35 6.71 4.87 15.50
N GLN A 36 6.41 5.24 16.75
CA GLN A 36 5.22 4.73 17.44
C GLN A 36 3.93 5.11 16.70
N PHE A 37 3.87 6.30 16.12
CA PHE A 37 2.70 6.73 15.36
C PHE A 37 2.57 5.95 14.04
N GLU A 38 3.65 5.80 13.27
CA GLU A 38 3.67 4.99 12.05
C GLU A 38 3.31 3.54 12.33
N GLU A 39 3.83 2.96 13.41
CA GLU A 39 3.51 1.60 13.84
C GLU A 39 2.02 1.44 14.19
N GLN A 40 1.40 2.45 14.82
CA GLN A 40 -0.05 2.45 15.06
C GLN A 40 -0.84 2.45 13.75
N LEU A 41 -0.45 3.26 12.76
CA LEU A 41 -1.10 3.30 11.45
C LEU A 41 -0.97 1.96 10.73
N PHE A 42 0.24 1.40 10.71
CA PHE A 42 0.54 0.10 10.13
C PHE A 42 -0.29 -1.01 10.79
N ASN A 43 -0.32 -1.07 12.12
CA ASN A 43 -1.07 -2.10 12.85
C ASN A 43 -2.58 -2.06 12.54
N ARG A 44 -3.16 -0.88 12.34
CA ARG A 44 -4.56 -0.75 11.93
C ARG A 44 -4.78 -1.27 10.51
N TYR A 45 -3.96 -0.84 9.57
CA TYR A 45 -4.00 -1.33 8.19
C TYR A 45 -3.81 -2.86 8.12
N HIS A 46 -2.78 -3.39 8.79
CA HIS A 46 -2.41 -4.80 8.78
C HIS A 46 -3.57 -5.68 9.26
N LYS A 47 -4.26 -5.29 10.34
CA LYS A 47 -5.45 -6.00 10.82
C LYS A 47 -6.55 -6.06 9.75
N THR A 48 -6.83 -4.94 9.07
CA THR A 48 -7.82 -4.92 7.99
C THR A 48 -7.40 -5.77 6.80
N TYR A 49 -6.12 -5.71 6.43
CA TYR A 49 -5.54 -6.53 5.37
C TYR A 49 -5.67 -8.02 5.65
N ASP A 50 -5.35 -8.48 6.87
CA ASP A 50 -5.48 -9.88 7.28
C ASP A 50 -6.94 -10.34 7.25
N ILE A 51 -7.87 -9.55 7.78
CA ILE A 51 -9.32 -9.85 7.72
C ILE A 51 -9.77 -10.01 6.26
N LEU A 52 -9.33 -9.12 5.37
CA LEU A 52 -9.70 -9.16 3.97
C LEU A 52 -9.08 -10.39 3.28
N LYS A 53 -7.83 -10.72 3.56
CA LYS A 53 -7.15 -11.94 3.10
C LYS A 53 -7.92 -13.19 3.52
N GLU A 54 -8.35 -13.28 4.78
CA GLU A 54 -9.17 -14.39 5.26
C GLU A 54 -10.54 -14.46 4.59
N LYS A 55 -11.21 -13.32 4.38
CA LYS A 55 -12.49 -13.25 3.64
C LYS A 55 -12.31 -13.75 2.21
N MET A 56 -11.23 -13.38 1.53
CA MET A 56 -10.94 -13.85 0.18
C MET A 56 -10.84 -15.38 0.11
N GLU A 57 -10.14 -15.99 1.06
CA GLU A 57 -9.91 -17.43 1.08
C GLU A 57 -11.15 -18.23 1.51
N ARG A 58 -11.81 -17.82 2.59
CA ARG A 58 -12.92 -18.59 3.19
C ARG A 58 -14.26 -18.28 2.54
N LYS A 59 -14.58 -17.00 2.34
CA LYS A 59 -15.91 -16.57 1.87
C LYS A 59 -15.99 -16.56 0.35
N TRP A 60 -15.02 -15.97 -0.32
CA TRP A 60 -15.03 -15.82 -1.78
C TRP A 60 -14.28 -16.95 -2.52
N GLN A 61 -13.63 -17.86 -1.77
CA GLN A 61 -12.92 -19.03 -2.30
C GLN A 61 -11.85 -18.67 -3.36
N ILE A 62 -11.22 -17.50 -3.21
CA ILE A 62 -10.15 -17.03 -4.10
C ILE A 62 -8.83 -17.60 -3.61
N LYS A 63 -8.12 -18.33 -4.47
CA LYS A 63 -6.90 -19.06 -4.10
C LYS A 63 -5.80 -18.86 -5.15
N GLY A 64 -4.56 -19.20 -4.76
CA GLY A 64 -3.39 -19.22 -5.62
C GLY A 64 -3.09 -17.88 -6.26
N ASP A 65 -2.59 -17.91 -7.50
CA ASP A 65 -2.12 -16.73 -8.24
C ASP A 65 -3.16 -15.59 -8.29
N THR A 66 -4.46 -15.91 -8.41
CA THR A 66 -5.54 -14.91 -8.41
C THR A 66 -5.57 -14.12 -7.11
N ARG A 67 -5.46 -14.82 -5.96
CA ARG A 67 -5.43 -14.19 -4.63
C ARG A 67 -4.21 -13.28 -4.53
N ASP A 68 -3.05 -13.78 -4.95
CA ASP A 68 -1.79 -13.07 -4.78
C ASP A 68 -1.73 -11.79 -5.63
N VAL A 69 -2.31 -11.79 -6.84
CA VAL A 69 -2.45 -10.57 -7.65
C VAL A 69 -3.33 -9.51 -6.96
N ILE A 70 -4.45 -9.93 -6.38
CA ILE A 70 -5.35 -9.03 -5.66
C ILE A 70 -4.66 -8.45 -4.42
N LEU A 71 -4.02 -9.30 -3.61
CA LEU A 71 -3.31 -8.88 -2.40
C LEU A 71 -2.20 -7.88 -2.72
N ASN A 72 -1.42 -8.14 -3.79
CA ASN A 72 -0.42 -7.19 -4.27
C ASN A 72 -1.02 -5.85 -4.71
N SER A 73 -2.23 -5.85 -5.27
CA SER A 73 -2.90 -4.60 -5.65
C SER A 73 -3.30 -3.78 -4.41
N ILE A 74 -3.71 -4.44 -3.32
CA ILE A 74 -3.96 -3.76 -2.03
C ILE A 74 -2.66 -3.19 -1.46
N LEU A 75 -1.57 -3.94 -1.50
CA LEU A 75 -0.25 -3.45 -1.07
C LEU A 75 0.20 -2.24 -1.88
N ASN A 76 -0.03 -2.24 -3.20
CA ASN A 76 0.25 -1.09 -4.05
C ASN A 76 -0.56 0.14 -3.61
N LYS A 77 -1.86 -0.02 -3.32
CA LYS A 77 -2.69 1.08 -2.81
C LYS A 77 -2.21 1.60 -1.46
N TRP A 78 -1.77 0.71 -0.58
CA TRP A 78 -1.13 1.10 0.68
C TRP A 78 0.15 1.90 0.45
N ALA A 79 1.01 1.47 -0.48
CA ALA A 79 2.22 2.21 -0.85
C ALA A 79 1.90 3.61 -1.39
N PHE A 80 0.91 3.74 -2.28
CA PHE A 80 0.48 5.04 -2.78
C PHE A 80 -0.08 5.94 -1.67
N TRP A 81 -0.86 5.37 -0.74
CA TRP A 81 -1.33 6.12 0.42
C TRP A 81 -0.17 6.58 1.33
N LEU A 82 0.84 5.73 1.54
CA LEU A 82 2.05 6.09 2.27
C LEU A 82 2.83 7.23 1.59
N ASP A 83 2.91 7.23 0.26
CA ASP A 83 3.54 8.32 -0.48
C ASP A 83 2.79 9.65 -0.28
N GLU A 84 1.45 9.61 -0.31
CA GLU A 84 0.59 10.78 -0.06
C GLU A 84 0.77 11.34 1.36
N ILE A 85 0.75 10.47 2.39
CA ILE A 85 0.90 10.93 3.78
C ILE A 85 2.36 11.27 4.14
N GLY A 86 3.34 10.71 3.44
CA GLY A 86 4.76 11.03 3.62
C GLY A 86 5.06 12.50 3.30
N LEU A 87 4.26 13.13 2.44
CA LEU A 87 4.30 14.59 2.21
C LEU A 87 3.73 15.34 3.42
N MET A 88 2.59 14.90 3.95
CA MET A 88 1.92 15.52 5.12
C MET A 88 2.76 15.42 6.40
N MET A 89 3.45 14.30 6.61
CA MET A 89 4.31 14.13 7.79
C MET A 89 5.51 15.08 7.81
N LYS A 90 6.02 15.49 6.63
CA LYS A 90 7.13 16.44 6.50
C LYS A 90 6.71 17.87 6.83
N ASP A 91 5.48 18.23 6.47
CA ASP A 91 4.93 19.58 6.67
C ASP A 91 4.44 19.83 8.12
N LYS A 92 4.72 18.89 9.05
CA LYS A 92 4.19 18.88 10.43
C LYS A 92 2.66 18.95 10.49
N THR A 93 1.99 18.39 9.48
CA THR A 93 0.53 18.34 9.40
C THR A 93 -0.06 17.60 10.59
N ASN A 94 -1.29 17.99 10.96
CA ASN A 94 -1.98 17.51 12.15
C ASN A 94 -2.21 15.99 12.06
N LYS A 95 -1.73 15.23 13.06
CA LYS A 95 -1.89 13.76 13.14
C LYS A 95 -3.33 13.30 12.94
N ILE A 96 -4.30 14.15 13.29
CA ILE A 96 -5.74 13.92 13.10
C ILE A 96 -6.06 13.72 11.61
N GLU A 97 -5.53 14.53 10.70
CA GLU A 97 -5.81 14.41 9.27
C GLU A 97 -5.26 13.11 8.68
N ILE A 98 -4.10 12.67 9.16
CA ILE A 98 -3.49 11.39 8.76
C ILE A 98 -4.37 10.24 9.25
N ILE A 99 -4.85 10.30 10.50
CA ILE A 99 -5.78 9.32 11.06
C ILE A 99 -7.08 9.27 10.26
N ASP A 100 -7.68 10.42 9.93
CA ASP A 100 -8.90 10.50 9.14
C ASP A 100 -8.71 9.96 7.72
N SER A 101 -7.55 10.25 7.11
CA SER A 101 -7.17 9.69 5.82
C SER A 101 -7.06 8.16 5.87
N LEU A 102 -6.41 7.62 6.90
CA LEU A 102 -6.33 6.18 7.13
C LEU A 102 -7.73 5.57 7.31
N ASP A 103 -8.60 6.24 8.06
CA ASP A 103 -9.96 5.75 8.31
C ASP A 103 -10.81 5.69 7.05
N ARG A 104 -10.67 6.66 6.16
CA ARG A 104 -11.27 6.59 4.83
C ARG A 104 -10.70 5.43 4.01
N PHE A 105 -9.39 5.24 4.02
CA PHE A 105 -8.73 4.14 3.32
C PHE A 105 -9.20 2.76 3.83
N ILE A 106 -9.18 2.55 5.15
CA ILE A 106 -9.64 1.32 5.79
C ILE A 106 -11.13 1.09 5.53
N LYS A 107 -11.95 2.13 5.57
CA LYS A 107 -13.38 2.04 5.24
C LYS A 107 -13.58 1.55 3.80
N GLN A 108 -12.80 2.07 2.84
CA GLN A 108 -12.86 1.60 1.45
C GLN A 108 -12.54 0.11 1.33
N LEU A 109 -11.60 -0.43 2.12
CA LEU A 109 -11.28 -1.85 2.15
C LEU A 109 -12.38 -2.70 2.82
N ASN A 110 -12.97 -2.18 3.89
CA ASN A 110 -14.00 -2.88 4.67
C ASN A 110 -15.36 -2.94 3.96
N ASP A 111 -15.70 -1.92 3.18
CA ASP A 111 -16.96 -1.81 2.44
C ASP A 111 -17.02 -2.74 1.22
N ILE A 112 -16.02 -3.61 1.03
CA ILE A 112 -15.98 -4.56 -0.08
C ILE A 112 -16.91 -5.74 0.21
N MET A 113 -17.97 -5.84 -0.60
CA MET A 113 -19.06 -6.78 -0.36
C MET A 113 -18.85 -8.13 -1.05
N ASN A 114 -18.27 -8.12 -2.24
CA ASN A 114 -18.14 -9.29 -3.11
C ASN A 114 -16.89 -9.21 -4.00
N PHE A 115 -16.66 -10.28 -4.77
CA PHE A 115 -15.49 -10.44 -5.64
C PHE A 115 -15.41 -9.42 -6.78
N ASP A 116 -16.54 -9.06 -7.39
CA ASP A 116 -16.53 -8.15 -8.53
C ASP A 116 -16.28 -6.72 -8.07
N ASP A 117 -16.87 -6.31 -6.93
CA ASP A 117 -16.59 -5.05 -6.25
C ASP A 117 -15.11 -4.93 -5.85
N LEU A 118 -14.54 -6.02 -5.35
CA LEU A 118 -13.12 -6.12 -5.04
C LEU A 118 -12.24 -5.85 -6.27
N ILE A 119 -12.53 -6.49 -7.41
CA ILE A 119 -11.73 -6.28 -8.63
C ILE A 119 -11.87 -4.84 -9.11
N GLN A 120 -13.10 -4.32 -9.11
CA GLN A 120 -13.40 -2.99 -9.62
C GLN A 120 -12.67 -1.91 -8.81
N ARG A 121 -12.70 -2.01 -7.48
CA ARG A 121 -12.18 -0.99 -6.57
C ARG A 121 -10.70 -1.15 -6.25
N LEU A 122 -10.21 -2.39 -6.13
CA LEU A 122 -8.85 -2.66 -5.64
C LEU A 122 -7.82 -2.95 -6.71
N VAL A 123 -8.23 -3.50 -7.86
CA VAL A 123 -7.31 -3.84 -8.94
C VAL A 123 -7.47 -2.78 -10.02
N THR A 124 -6.77 -1.66 -9.87
CA THR A 124 -6.90 -0.49 -10.75
C THR A 124 -5.76 -0.36 -11.74
N GLU A 125 -4.58 -0.90 -11.42
CA GLU A 125 -3.38 -0.75 -12.23
C GLU A 125 -3.45 -1.70 -13.45
N PRO A 126 -3.19 -1.21 -14.67
CA PRO A 126 -3.26 -2.02 -15.89
C PRO A 126 -2.43 -3.30 -15.83
N THR A 127 -1.24 -3.21 -15.23
CA THR A 127 -0.34 -4.34 -15.07
C THR A 127 -0.92 -5.42 -14.16
N GLN A 128 -1.64 -5.05 -13.10
CA GLN A 128 -2.30 -6.00 -12.21
C GLN A 128 -3.55 -6.60 -12.87
N LEU A 129 -4.33 -5.78 -13.58
CA LEU A 129 -5.48 -6.27 -14.35
C LEU A 129 -5.07 -7.28 -15.44
N ILE A 130 -3.97 -7.05 -16.14
CA ILE A 130 -3.42 -8.01 -17.12
C ILE A 130 -3.00 -9.31 -16.42
N LYS A 131 -2.27 -9.23 -15.29
CA LYS A 131 -1.89 -10.42 -14.51
C LYS A 131 -3.12 -11.20 -14.05
N LEU A 132 -4.14 -10.51 -13.56
CA LEU A 132 -5.41 -11.10 -13.14
C LEU A 132 -6.11 -11.80 -14.32
N GLY A 133 -6.12 -11.17 -15.50
CA GLY A 133 -6.62 -11.78 -16.73
C GLY A 133 -5.90 -13.08 -17.07
N LYS A 134 -4.57 -13.12 -16.94
CA LYS A 134 -3.77 -14.35 -17.13
C LYS A 134 -4.13 -15.44 -16.13
N CYS A 135 -4.35 -15.09 -14.86
CA CYS A 135 -4.80 -16.05 -13.84
C CYS A 135 -6.16 -16.65 -14.22
N PHE A 136 -7.12 -15.83 -14.67
CA PHE A 136 -8.40 -16.32 -15.14
C PHE A 136 -8.31 -17.22 -16.38
N ILE A 137 -7.40 -16.92 -17.31
CA ILE A 137 -7.13 -17.79 -18.47
C ILE A 137 -6.63 -19.16 -18.02
N LYS A 138 -5.66 -19.19 -17.11
CA LYS A 138 -5.10 -20.43 -16.55
C LYS A 138 -6.18 -21.28 -15.88
N ASP A 139 -7.12 -20.62 -15.19
CA ASP A 139 -8.28 -21.23 -14.55
C ASP A 139 -9.44 -21.56 -15.53
N LYS A 140 -9.26 -21.34 -16.84
CA LYS A 140 -10.29 -21.49 -17.88
C LYS A 140 -11.55 -20.62 -17.68
N LYS A 141 -11.44 -19.55 -16.87
CA LYS A 141 -12.49 -18.55 -16.60
C LYS A 141 -12.48 -17.45 -17.67
N TYR A 142 -12.64 -17.84 -18.93
CA TYR A 142 -12.44 -16.94 -20.08
C TYR A 142 -13.34 -15.70 -20.07
N GLN A 143 -14.59 -15.80 -19.63
CA GLN A 143 -15.50 -14.66 -19.53
C GLN A 143 -14.98 -13.58 -18.57
N ARG A 144 -14.49 -14.00 -17.39
CA ARG A 144 -13.87 -13.08 -16.42
C ARG A 144 -12.56 -12.50 -16.94
N ALA A 145 -11.75 -13.30 -17.62
CA ALA A 145 -10.54 -12.82 -18.28
C ALA A 145 -10.86 -11.72 -19.31
N LEU A 146 -11.88 -11.91 -20.14
CA LEU A 146 -12.32 -10.92 -21.11
C LEU A 146 -12.79 -9.63 -20.45
N GLN A 147 -13.54 -9.71 -19.34
CA GLN A 147 -14.01 -8.53 -18.60
C GLN A 147 -12.83 -7.66 -18.14
N VAL A 148 -11.83 -8.25 -17.47
CA VAL A 148 -10.68 -7.47 -16.96
C VAL A 148 -9.77 -6.96 -18.07
N LEU A 149 -9.59 -7.73 -19.15
CA LEU A 149 -8.77 -7.31 -20.29
C LEU A 149 -9.45 -6.20 -21.11
N ASN A 150 -10.77 -6.27 -21.28
CA ASN A 150 -11.54 -5.21 -21.92
C ASN A 150 -11.46 -3.92 -21.12
N ARG A 151 -11.50 -3.99 -19.77
CA ARG A 151 -11.31 -2.83 -18.91
C ARG A 151 -9.96 -2.14 -19.18
N VAL A 152 -8.87 -2.90 -19.26
CA VAL A 152 -7.55 -2.33 -19.59
C VAL A 152 -7.54 -1.64 -20.95
N ILE A 153 -8.18 -2.25 -21.95
CA ILE A 153 -8.26 -1.69 -23.31
C ILE A 153 -9.06 -0.37 -23.31
N SER A 154 -10.16 -0.32 -22.57
CA SER A 154 -11.02 0.87 -22.49
C SER A 154 -10.38 2.00 -21.70
N ASP A 155 -9.77 1.69 -20.55
CA ASP A 155 -9.29 2.68 -19.60
C ASP A 155 -7.91 3.24 -20.03
N GLU A 156 -7.07 2.43 -20.69
CA GLU A 156 -5.64 2.75 -20.86
C GLU A 156 -5.09 2.37 -22.24
N SER A 157 -5.24 3.29 -23.20
CA SER A 157 -4.78 3.12 -24.60
C SER A 157 -3.30 2.79 -24.74
N LYS A 158 -2.44 3.19 -23.79
CA LYS A 158 -0.99 2.93 -23.84
C LYS A 158 -0.61 1.51 -23.42
N PHE A 159 -1.43 0.86 -22.61
CA PHE A 159 -1.18 -0.49 -22.08
C PHE A 159 -2.03 -1.58 -22.75
N CYS A 160 -2.77 -1.20 -23.80
CA CYS A 160 -3.76 -2.07 -24.43
C CYS A 160 -3.17 -3.21 -25.26
N HIS A 161 -1.95 -3.10 -25.81
CA HIS A 161 -1.38 -4.10 -26.72
C HIS A 161 -1.32 -5.50 -26.10
N THR A 162 -0.78 -5.59 -24.88
CA THR A 162 -0.71 -6.85 -24.13
C THR A 162 -2.12 -7.36 -23.79
N ALA A 163 -3.05 -6.47 -23.47
CA ALA A 163 -4.43 -6.83 -23.19
C ALA A 163 -5.15 -7.37 -24.44
N TYR A 164 -4.94 -6.78 -25.62
CA TYR A 164 -5.44 -7.27 -26.90
C TYR A 164 -4.90 -8.66 -27.24
N TYR A 165 -3.60 -8.90 -27.01
CA TYR A 165 -2.98 -10.21 -27.21
C TYR A 165 -3.68 -11.29 -26.38
N TYR A 166 -3.81 -11.08 -25.06
CA TYR A 166 -4.47 -12.06 -24.20
C TYR A 166 -5.98 -12.16 -24.47
N LYS A 167 -6.63 -11.08 -24.92
CA LYS A 167 -8.03 -11.11 -25.36
C LYS A 167 -8.21 -12.01 -26.58
N ALA A 168 -7.34 -11.90 -27.59
CA ALA A 168 -7.37 -12.78 -28.75
C ALA A 168 -7.18 -14.25 -28.34
N HIS A 169 -6.23 -14.51 -27.43
CA HIS A 169 -6.04 -15.85 -26.87
C HIS A 169 -7.29 -16.38 -26.15
N CYS A 170 -7.97 -15.55 -25.35
CA CYS A 170 -9.24 -15.92 -24.70
C CYS A 170 -10.32 -16.29 -25.72
N ILE A 171 -10.45 -15.53 -26.81
CA ILE A 171 -11.46 -15.79 -27.85
C ILE A 171 -11.19 -17.14 -28.51
N VAL A 172 -9.98 -17.38 -29.00
CA VAL A 172 -9.61 -18.63 -29.69
C VAL A 172 -9.83 -19.85 -28.79
N LYS A 173 -9.39 -19.79 -27.52
CA LYS A 173 -9.55 -20.90 -26.57
C LYS A 173 -10.97 -21.03 -26.01
N GLY A 174 -11.72 -19.93 -25.94
CA GLY A 174 -13.08 -19.89 -25.43
C GLY A 174 -14.13 -20.38 -26.45
N THR A 175 -13.89 -20.20 -27.75
CA THR A 175 -14.80 -20.67 -28.82
C THR A 175 -14.52 -22.10 -29.28
N GLY A 176 -13.55 -22.80 -28.69
CA GLY A 176 -13.22 -24.18 -29.06
C GLY A 176 -12.57 -24.32 -30.44
N LEU A 177 -11.96 -23.26 -30.99
CA LEU A 177 -11.25 -23.29 -32.28
C LEU A 177 -9.86 -23.94 -32.16
N SER A 178 -9.70 -24.96 -31.33
CA SER A 178 -8.44 -25.72 -31.19
C SER A 178 -8.67 -27.22 -31.20
#